data_AF-W9W4B7-F1
#
_entry.id   AF-W9W4B7-F1
#
_cell.length_a   1.000
_cell.length_b   1.000
_cell.length_c   1.000
_cell.angle_alpha   90.00
_cell.angle_beta   90.00
_cell.angle_gamma   90.00
#
_symmetry.space_group_name_H-M   'P 1'
#
loop_
_entity.id
_entity.type
_entity.pdbx_description
1 polymer ?
#
loop_
_entity_poly.entity_id
_entity_poly.type
_entity_poly.pdbx_seq_one_letter_code
_entity_poly.pdbx_strand_id
1 'polypeptide(L)'
;MTREQILRLGFELPEGRNIGYLIEVKDRSKPPIEVEIYRPVIPDNQLTVSDLALAPFVQHMGFAEEIAEHSGDQQCFDFIKEKVGTCIKQHKCGKDGGLPVLPDRVIWIEANNASRIQLLEPKNICAPFIALSYCWGPVGPNTYLTNARNLEARKASIEFNDLPPLFQNVVDVARSLGIEYIWIDRLCIIQGDDEDFHSQAAKMGEIYGNATLTIAAASATTENDRILVPRDEKWWPFDLNLDFDGIGSLNLRFRRRSHALDTEASGGDYGKMSTRAWIWQERLLAARTLFFTPTALRFECRCHSFWEGFCKGRTGLSWSAQLDNITHVAWTRLVEEYMGRDITRPYDRLPAMGAVMKRIEKSTGWSPFWGLWTNAVAESLVWKARASGSRNCRMNPGHYAPTWSWASVDGPISYTSARPRGEFDKKDPIQWDLEYRGLNEISGLIRISGYMILVELDGIIERNESHGNSPTEEEKFQYKYKIKCENDQGYAVTPDVALKP
;
A
#
# COMPACT_ATOMS: atom_id res chain seq x y z
N MET A 1 -15.41 12.71 -34.04
CA MET A 1 -15.84 13.14 -35.39
C MET A 1 -16.33 14.57 -35.30
N THR A 2 -16.03 15.42 -36.29
CA THR A 2 -16.53 16.81 -36.31
C THR A 2 -18.03 16.84 -36.63
N ARG A 3 -18.75 17.89 -36.19
CA ARG A 3 -20.20 18.10 -36.43
C ARG A 3 -20.59 17.93 -37.91
N GLU A 4 -19.70 18.31 -38.83
CA GLU A 4 -19.89 18.18 -40.27
C GLU A 4 -19.78 16.73 -40.80
N GLN A 5 -19.06 15.84 -40.12
CA GLN A 5 -18.96 14.43 -40.50
C GLN A 5 -20.23 13.64 -40.13
N ILE A 6 -20.94 14.09 -39.10
CA ILE A 6 -22.18 13.46 -38.59
C ILE A 6 -23.39 13.87 -39.44
N LEU A 7 -23.43 15.12 -39.93
CA LEU A 7 -24.50 15.62 -40.80
C LEU A 7 -24.57 14.93 -42.17
N ARG A 8 -23.46 14.36 -42.67
CA ARG A 8 -23.44 13.60 -43.94
C ARG A 8 -24.17 12.26 -43.87
N LEU A 9 -24.51 11.79 -42.67
CA LEU A 9 -25.22 10.53 -42.44
C LEU A 9 -26.74 10.70 -42.29
N GLY A 10 -27.26 11.93 -42.41
CA GLY A 10 -28.72 12.19 -42.43
C GLY A 10 -29.40 12.17 -41.07
N PHE A 11 -28.66 12.28 -39.97
CA PHE A 11 -29.22 12.34 -38.61
C PHE A 11 -29.15 13.75 -38.03
N GLU A 12 -30.30 14.29 -37.62
CA GLU A 12 -30.41 15.45 -36.73
C GLU A 12 -30.61 14.98 -35.29
N LEU A 13 -29.64 15.22 -34.42
CA LEU A 13 -29.84 15.11 -32.98
C LEU A 13 -30.52 16.41 -32.49
N PRO A 14 -31.66 16.33 -31.77
CA PRO A 14 -32.28 17.53 -31.21
C PRO A 14 -31.38 18.13 -30.11
N GLU A 15 -31.02 19.41 -30.26
CA GLU A 15 -30.39 20.20 -29.20
C GLU A 15 -31.38 20.38 -28.03
N GLY A 16 -30.95 20.08 -26.80
CA GLY A 16 -31.60 20.59 -25.59
C GLY A 16 -32.36 19.62 -24.68
N ARG A 17 -32.26 18.29 -24.82
CA ARG A 17 -32.74 17.40 -23.74
C ARG A 17 -31.71 17.29 -22.62
N ASN A 18 -31.99 17.95 -21.50
CA ASN A 18 -31.38 17.63 -20.22
C ASN A 18 -31.88 16.23 -19.84
N ILE A 19 -31.00 15.22 -19.82
CA ILE A 19 -31.36 13.88 -19.35
C ILE A 19 -31.42 13.95 -17.82
N GLY A 20 -32.54 14.47 -17.32
CA GLY A 20 -32.80 14.53 -15.89
C GLY A 20 -33.15 13.14 -15.40
N TYR A 21 -32.17 12.40 -14.88
CA TYR A 21 -32.46 11.22 -14.08
C TYR A 21 -33.07 11.65 -12.75
N LEU A 22 -34.33 11.31 -12.51
CA LEU A 22 -34.91 11.40 -11.18
C LEU A 22 -34.62 10.10 -10.44
N ILE A 23 -33.48 10.04 -9.74
CA ILE A 23 -33.18 8.93 -8.83
C ILE A 23 -33.88 9.23 -7.51
N GLU A 24 -35.02 8.58 -7.28
CA GLU A 24 -35.77 8.73 -6.04
C GLU A 24 -35.20 7.81 -4.95
N VAL A 25 -34.44 8.39 -4.01
CA VAL A 25 -33.93 7.66 -2.84
C VAL A 25 -35.10 7.45 -1.86
N LYS A 26 -35.73 6.28 -1.94
CA LYS A 26 -36.89 5.91 -1.12
C LYS A 26 -36.61 5.85 0.39
N ASP A 27 -35.35 5.65 0.78
CA ASP A 27 -34.93 5.55 2.17
C ASP A 27 -33.71 6.44 2.44
N ARG A 28 -33.97 7.66 2.92
CA ARG A 28 -32.94 8.64 3.29
C ARG A 28 -32.26 8.33 4.63
N SER A 29 -32.67 7.28 5.33
CA SER A 29 -32.01 6.85 6.58
C SER A 29 -30.72 6.07 6.33
N LYS A 30 -30.52 5.56 5.11
CA LYS A 30 -29.31 4.83 4.73
C LYS A 30 -28.21 5.79 4.29
N PRO A 31 -26.95 5.52 4.65
CA PRO A 31 -25.82 6.34 4.23
C PRO A 31 -25.65 6.28 2.70
N PRO A 32 -25.14 7.34 2.06
CA PRO A 32 -24.84 7.32 0.64
C PRO A 32 -23.84 6.20 0.32
N ILE A 33 -24.07 5.53 -0.80
CA ILE A 33 -23.12 4.56 -1.35
C ILE A 33 -22.36 5.19 -2.51
N GLU A 34 -21.08 4.87 -2.60
CA GLU A 34 -20.26 5.27 -3.73
C GLU A 34 -20.16 4.13 -4.75
N VAL A 35 -20.25 4.50 -6.02
CA VAL A 35 -20.26 3.56 -7.14
C VAL A 35 -19.29 4.01 -8.22
N GLU A 36 -18.70 3.03 -8.87
CA GLU A 36 -17.93 3.19 -10.10
C GLU A 36 -18.82 2.79 -11.28
N ILE A 37 -18.71 3.52 -12.39
CA ILE A 37 -19.53 3.32 -13.57
C ILE A 37 -18.62 3.05 -14.77
N TYR A 38 -18.90 1.96 -15.48
CA TYR A 38 -18.13 1.44 -16.59
C TYR A 38 -19.02 1.13 -17.78
N ARG A 39 -18.38 0.94 -18.93
CA ARG A 39 -18.98 0.24 -20.07
C ARG A 39 -18.75 -1.27 -19.91
N PRO A 40 -19.72 -2.13 -20.22
CA PRO A 40 -19.45 -3.57 -20.30
C PRO A 40 -18.47 -3.83 -21.44
N VAL A 41 -17.63 -4.85 -21.29
CA VAL A 41 -16.84 -5.36 -22.43
C VAL A 41 -17.77 -6.20 -23.31
N ILE A 42 -18.03 -5.72 -24.53
CA ILE A 42 -18.89 -6.39 -25.51
C ILE A 42 -17.97 -7.05 -26.55
N PRO A 43 -18.08 -8.38 -26.77
CA PRO A 43 -17.35 -9.06 -27.84
C PRO A 43 -17.64 -8.47 -29.22
N ASP A 44 -16.66 -8.45 -30.11
CA ASP A 44 -16.78 -7.83 -31.44
C ASP A 44 -17.96 -8.38 -32.27
N ASN A 45 -18.30 -9.65 -32.08
CA ASN A 45 -19.43 -10.32 -32.74
C ASN A 45 -20.81 -10.02 -32.10
N GLN A 46 -20.84 -9.28 -31.00
CA GLN A 46 -22.05 -8.87 -30.28
C GLN A 46 -22.25 -7.35 -30.28
N LEU A 47 -21.34 -6.58 -30.89
CA LEU A 47 -21.46 -5.14 -31.04
C LEU A 47 -22.72 -4.76 -31.81
N THR A 48 -23.54 -3.91 -31.21
CA THR A 48 -24.73 -3.36 -31.86
C THR A 48 -24.45 -2.01 -32.51
N VAL A 49 -25.34 -1.58 -33.42
CA VAL A 49 -25.29 -0.22 -33.98
C VAL A 49 -25.41 0.83 -32.87
N SER A 50 -26.21 0.55 -31.83
CA SER A 50 -26.39 1.40 -30.66
C SER A 50 -25.06 1.63 -29.93
N ASP A 51 -24.26 0.58 -29.71
CA ASP A 51 -22.96 0.67 -29.02
C ASP A 51 -22.01 1.60 -29.78
N LEU A 52 -21.99 1.52 -31.11
CA LEU A 52 -21.15 2.36 -31.97
C LEU A 52 -21.65 3.81 -32.03
N ALA A 53 -22.97 4.00 -32.19
CA ALA A 53 -23.59 5.31 -32.30
C ALA A 53 -23.51 6.10 -30.98
N LEU A 54 -23.60 5.40 -29.84
CA LEU A 54 -23.60 6.02 -28.51
C LEU A 54 -22.21 6.10 -27.86
N ALA A 55 -21.21 5.36 -28.37
CA ALA A 55 -19.84 5.40 -27.87
C ALA A 55 -19.24 6.81 -27.68
N PRO A 56 -19.48 7.80 -28.58
CA PRO A 56 -18.98 9.16 -28.39
C PRO A 56 -19.45 9.85 -27.10
N PHE A 57 -20.65 9.52 -26.59
CA PHE A 57 -21.18 10.09 -25.35
C PHE A 57 -20.48 9.57 -24.09
N VAL A 58 -19.86 8.38 -24.17
CA VAL A 58 -19.21 7.69 -23.06
C VAL A 58 -17.75 7.35 -23.35
N GLN A 59 -17.12 8.07 -24.29
CA GLN A 59 -15.76 7.79 -24.76
C GLN A 59 -14.70 7.84 -23.65
N HIS A 60 -14.95 8.60 -22.58
CA HIS A 60 -14.05 8.74 -21.43
C HIS A 60 -14.28 7.67 -20.36
N MET A 61 -15.38 6.93 -20.40
CA MET A 61 -15.67 5.85 -19.45
C MET A 61 -14.78 4.64 -19.71
N GLY A 62 -14.26 4.04 -18.64
CA GLY A 62 -13.53 2.78 -18.72
C GLY A 62 -14.45 1.62 -19.11
N PHE A 63 -13.87 0.44 -19.28
CA PHE A 63 -14.63 -0.80 -19.44
C PHE A 63 -14.36 -1.76 -18.29
N ALA A 64 -15.38 -2.55 -17.97
CA ALA A 64 -15.32 -3.58 -16.95
C ALA A 64 -15.99 -4.87 -17.44
N GLU A 65 -15.31 -6.00 -17.27
CA GLU A 65 -15.84 -7.34 -17.53
C GLU A 65 -16.73 -7.80 -16.37
N GLU A 66 -17.30 -8.99 -16.47
CA GLU A 66 -17.95 -9.61 -15.32
C GLU A 66 -16.86 -10.15 -14.38
N ILE A 67 -17.16 -10.22 -13.09
CA ILE A 67 -16.23 -10.82 -12.13
C ILE A 67 -16.93 -12.02 -11.50
N ALA A 68 -16.18 -13.10 -11.28
CA ALA A 68 -16.71 -14.30 -10.66
C ALA A 68 -17.36 -13.99 -9.30
N GLU A 69 -18.46 -14.66 -9.00
CA GLU A 69 -19.18 -14.50 -7.74
C GLU A 69 -18.42 -15.16 -6.58
N HIS A 70 -17.58 -16.17 -6.84
CA HIS A 70 -16.79 -16.84 -5.83
C HIS A 70 -15.28 -16.71 -6.14
N SER A 71 -14.50 -16.26 -5.16
CA SER A 71 -13.05 -16.02 -5.35
C SER A 71 -12.20 -17.28 -5.56
N GLY A 72 -12.80 -18.45 -5.37
CA GLY A 72 -12.24 -19.77 -5.69
C GLY A 72 -12.73 -20.36 -7.02
N ASP A 73 -13.43 -19.60 -7.86
CA ASP A 73 -13.85 -20.09 -9.18
C ASP A 73 -12.66 -20.23 -10.14
N GLN A 74 -12.81 -21.10 -11.14
CA GLN A 74 -11.76 -21.38 -12.12
C GLN A 74 -11.31 -20.12 -12.86
N GLN A 75 -12.22 -19.20 -13.15
CA GLN A 75 -11.91 -17.91 -13.81
C GLN A 75 -10.92 -17.07 -13.00
N CYS A 76 -11.03 -17.07 -11.66
CA CYS A 76 -10.08 -16.40 -10.79
C CYS A 76 -8.69 -17.02 -10.89
N PHE A 77 -8.59 -18.36 -10.89
CA PHE A 77 -7.30 -19.05 -11.06
C PHE A 77 -6.69 -18.82 -12.44
N ASP A 78 -7.50 -18.76 -13.48
CA ASP A 78 -7.06 -18.46 -14.84
C ASP A 78 -6.52 -17.02 -14.93
N PHE A 79 -7.19 -16.06 -14.31
CA PHE A 79 -6.69 -14.69 -14.16
C PHE A 79 -5.32 -14.66 -13.47
N ILE A 80 -5.16 -15.37 -12.35
CA ILE A 80 -3.89 -15.42 -11.59
C ILE A 80 -2.78 -16.00 -12.47
N LYS A 81 -3.03 -17.13 -13.13
CA LYS A 81 -2.06 -17.79 -14.04
C LYS A 81 -1.67 -16.88 -15.19
N GLU A 82 -2.63 -16.21 -15.81
CA GLU A 82 -2.40 -15.27 -16.91
C GLU A 82 -1.48 -14.13 -16.46
N LYS A 83 -1.79 -13.46 -15.34
CA LYS A 83 -1.01 -12.30 -14.88
C LYS A 83 0.38 -12.68 -14.40
N VAL A 84 0.51 -13.77 -13.66
CA VAL A 84 1.82 -14.29 -13.23
C VAL A 84 2.66 -14.69 -14.44
N GLY A 85 2.10 -15.48 -15.37
CA GLY A 85 2.77 -15.94 -16.57
C GLY A 85 3.20 -14.79 -17.50
N THR A 86 2.32 -13.81 -17.71
CA THR A 86 2.63 -12.60 -18.49
C THR A 86 3.77 -11.83 -17.86
N CYS A 87 3.73 -11.61 -16.54
CA CYS A 87 4.78 -10.90 -15.83
C CYS A 87 6.13 -11.64 -15.86
N ILE A 88 6.14 -12.97 -15.76
CA ILE A 88 7.38 -13.78 -15.87
C ILE A 88 7.96 -13.68 -17.29
N LYS A 89 7.12 -13.71 -18.33
CA LYS A 89 7.58 -13.72 -19.72
C LYS A 89 7.98 -12.34 -20.25
N GLN A 90 7.27 -11.29 -19.83
CA GLN A 90 7.37 -9.96 -20.45
C GLN A 90 8.05 -8.91 -19.57
N HIS A 91 8.16 -9.13 -18.25
CA HIS A 91 8.75 -8.13 -17.34
C HIS A 91 10.01 -8.66 -16.63
N LYS A 92 10.84 -7.74 -16.15
CA LYS A 92 12.00 -8.03 -15.29
C LYS A 92 11.67 -7.84 -13.80
N CYS A 93 10.50 -8.28 -13.36
CA CYS A 93 10.04 -8.07 -11.98
C CYS A 93 10.70 -9.00 -10.94
N GLY A 94 11.35 -10.09 -11.37
CA GLY A 94 12.11 -11.01 -10.50
C GLY A 94 13.62 -10.90 -10.71
N LYS A 95 14.42 -11.55 -9.86
CA LYS A 95 15.88 -11.61 -10.02
C LYS A 95 16.26 -12.48 -11.23
N ASP A 96 16.71 -11.83 -12.31
CA ASP A 96 17.50 -12.37 -13.43
C ASP A 96 17.04 -13.67 -14.12
N GLY A 97 15.76 -14.07 -13.98
CA GLY A 97 15.16 -15.19 -14.69
C GLY A 97 15.50 -16.59 -14.15
N GLY A 98 16.31 -16.69 -13.08
CA GLY A 98 16.57 -17.94 -12.38
C GLY A 98 15.41 -18.35 -11.46
N LEU A 99 15.31 -19.66 -11.16
CA LEU A 99 14.41 -20.14 -10.09
C LEU A 99 14.86 -19.56 -8.74
N PRO A 100 13.92 -19.12 -7.89
CA PRO A 100 14.29 -18.50 -6.63
C PRO A 100 14.83 -19.53 -5.64
N VAL A 101 15.83 -19.13 -4.86
CA VAL A 101 16.33 -19.92 -3.74
C VAL A 101 15.24 -20.00 -2.68
N LEU A 102 14.93 -21.21 -2.22
CA LEU A 102 13.96 -21.42 -1.16
C LEU A 102 14.45 -20.82 0.17
N PRO A 103 13.55 -20.24 0.99
CA PRO A 103 13.87 -19.86 2.36
C PRO A 103 14.40 -21.03 3.19
N ASP A 104 15.04 -20.73 4.32
CA ASP A 104 15.61 -21.74 5.23
C ASP A 104 14.60 -22.83 5.63
N ARG A 105 13.32 -22.46 5.70
CA ARG A 105 12.19 -23.36 5.94
C ARG A 105 11.02 -23.04 5.02
N VAL A 106 10.37 -24.07 4.50
CA VAL A 106 9.17 -23.97 3.67
C VAL A 106 8.21 -25.11 3.98
N ILE A 107 6.93 -24.88 3.75
CA ILE A 107 5.93 -25.93 3.70
C ILE A 107 5.94 -26.51 2.29
N TRP A 108 6.24 -27.80 2.18
CA TRP A 108 6.09 -28.55 0.94
C TRP A 108 4.73 -29.23 0.89
N ILE A 109 4.09 -29.12 -0.26
CA ILE A 109 2.84 -29.80 -0.60
C ILE A 109 3.06 -30.63 -1.86
N GLU A 110 2.68 -31.90 -1.83
CA GLU A 110 2.79 -32.77 -3.00
C GLU A 110 1.64 -32.43 -3.97
N ALA A 111 1.97 -32.05 -5.23
CA ALA A 111 0.98 -31.55 -6.19
C ALA A 111 -0.18 -32.54 -6.45
N ASN A 112 0.09 -33.84 -6.38
CA ASN A 112 -0.88 -34.90 -6.68
C ASN A 112 -1.42 -35.61 -5.44
N ASN A 113 -1.23 -35.05 -4.23
CA ASN A 113 -1.68 -35.67 -2.99
C ASN A 113 -2.27 -34.63 -2.03
N ALA A 114 -3.56 -34.78 -1.76
CA ALA A 114 -4.31 -33.86 -0.90
C ALA A 114 -3.82 -33.87 0.56
N SER A 115 -3.18 -34.94 1.01
CA SER A 115 -2.87 -35.18 2.43
C SER A 115 -1.41 -34.95 2.79
N ARG A 116 -0.50 -34.93 1.81
CA ARG A 116 0.95 -34.88 2.10
C ARG A 116 1.46 -33.45 2.17
N ILE A 117 1.59 -32.95 3.41
CA ILE A 117 2.13 -31.63 3.72
C ILE A 117 3.23 -31.80 4.78
N GLN A 118 4.38 -31.16 4.58
CA GLN A 118 5.52 -31.26 5.50
C GLN A 118 6.27 -29.92 5.59
N LEU A 119 6.83 -29.62 6.75
CA LEU A 119 7.83 -28.57 6.89
C LEU A 119 9.20 -29.11 6.46
N LEU A 120 9.84 -28.45 5.51
CA LEU A 120 11.18 -28.79 5.04
C LEU A 120 12.19 -27.72 5.40
N GLU A 121 13.45 -28.13 5.59
CA GLU A 121 14.62 -27.26 5.73
C GLU A 121 15.53 -27.42 4.49
N PRO A 122 15.12 -26.88 3.32
CA PRO A 122 15.87 -27.07 2.09
C PRO A 122 17.23 -26.38 2.18
N LYS A 123 18.28 -27.07 1.71
CA LYS A 123 19.63 -26.49 1.59
C LYS A 123 19.96 -26.26 0.12
N ASN A 124 20.10 -25.00 -0.27
CA ASN A 124 20.49 -24.58 -1.63
C ASN A 124 19.59 -25.11 -2.74
N ILE A 125 18.28 -25.26 -2.47
CA ILE A 125 17.29 -25.67 -3.47
C ILE A 125 16.68 -24.42 -4.10
N CYS A 126 16.58 -24.42 -5.42
CA CYS A 126 15.88 -23.39 -6.19
C CYS A 126 14.59 -23.96 -6.76
N ALA A 127 13.45 -23.40 -6.38
CA ALA A 127 12.15 -23.82 -6.88
C ALA A 127 11.12 -22.68 -6.74
N PRO A 128 10.05 -22.67 -7.57
CA PRO A 128 8.97 -21.71 -7.38
C PRO A 128 8.33 -21.89 -6.02
N PHE A 129 8.06 -20.79 -5.32
CA PHE A 129 7.35 -20.82 -4.04
C PHE A 129 6.41 -19.62 -3.89
N ILE A 130 5.39 -19.80 -3.07
CA ILE A 130 4.43 -18.76 -2.67
C ILE A 130 4.80 -18.25 -1.27
N ALA A 131 4.76 -16.94 -1.06
CA ALA A 131 4.80 -16.37 0.28
C ALA A 131 3.39 -15.89 0.69
N LEU A 132 3.00 -16.06 1.95
CA LEU A 132 1.76 -15.52 2.49
C LEU A 132 2.00 -14.21 3.24
N SER A 133 1.18 -13.20 2.96
CA SER A 133 1.08 -11.92 3.68
C SER A 133 -0.33 -11.81 4.27
N TYR A 134 -0.44 -11.78 5.60
CA TYR A 134 -1.73 -11.77 6.29
C TYR A 134 -1.66 -11.17 7.70
N CYS A 135 -2.83 -10.86 8.28
CA CYS A 135 -2.92 -10.41 9.66
C CYS A 135 -2.91 -11.59 10.63
N TRP A 136 -2.05 -11.54 11.65
CA TRP A 136 -2.06 -12.55 12.70
C TRP A 136 -3.28 -12.38 13.60
N GLY A 137 -3.96 -13.48 13.88
CA GLY A 137 -4.93 -13.57 14.96
C GLY A 137 -4.27 -13.49 16.34
N PRO A 138 -5.05 -13.15 17.38
CA PRO A 138 -4.57 -13.14 18.76
C PRO A 138 -4.00 -14.50 19.15
N VAL A 139 -2.91 -14.48 19.92
CA VAL A 139 -2.25 -15.71 20.41
C VAL A 139 -3.08 -16.32 21.53
N GLY A 140 -3.38 -17.61 21.42
CA GLY A 140 -4.08 -18.40 22.42
C GLY A 140 -3.65 -19.87 22.40
N PRO A 141 -4.23 -20.73 23.26
CA PRO A 141 -3.80 -22.13 23.42
C PRO A 141 -3.90 -22.96 22.13
N ASN A 142 -4.87 -22.64 21.27
CA ASN A 142 -5.13 -23.36 20.02
C ASN A 142 -4.52 -22.67 18.79
N THR A 143 -3.64 -21.68 19.00
CA THR A 143 -2.97 -21.00 17.88
C THR A 143 -2.08 -21.97 17.13
N TYR A 144 -2.28 -22.05 15.81
CA TYR A 144 -1.52 -22.95 14.95
C TYR A 144 -0.21 -22.31 14.52
N LEU A 145 0.90 -22.74 15.14
CA LEU A 145 2.23 -22.19 14.91
C LEU A 145 3.31 -23.26 15.04
N THR A 146 4.52 -22.96 14.56
CA THR A 146 5.72 -23.79 14.77
C THR A 146 6.54 -23.25 15.94
N ASN A 147 6.95 -24.10 16.86
CA ASN A 147 7.86 -23.81 17.96
C ASN A 147 8.81 -25.00 18.19
N ALA A 148 9.78 -24.86 19.10
CA ALA A 148 10.76 -25.91 19.36
C ALA A 148 10.16 -27.28 19.73
N ARG A 149 8.95 -27.33 20.33
CA ARG A 149 8.31 -28.58 20.77
C ARG A 149 7.65 -29.35 19.64
N ASN A 150 7.14 -28.66 18.63
CA ASN A 150 6.38 -29.28 17.54
C ASN A 150 7.13 -29.30 16.20
N LEU A 151 8.31 -28.70 16.12
CA LEU A 151 9.12 -28.62 14.89
C LEU A 151 9.33 -29.99 14.22
N GLU A 152 9.81 -30.98 14.96
CA GLU A 152 10.08 -32.31 14.40
C GLU A 152 8.80 -33.04 13.98
N ALA A 153 7.69 -32.83 14.69
CA ALA A 153 6.38 -33.35 14.29
C ALA A 153 5.92 -32.73 12.95
N ARG A 154 6.12 -31.41 12.77
CA ARG A 154 5.81 -30.70 11.51
C ARG A 154 6.66 -31.15 10.34
N LYS A 155 7.92 -31.54 10.58
CA LYS A 155 8.79 -32.14 9.57
C LYS A 155 8.32 -33.53 9.15
N ALA A 156 7.75 -34.29 10.08
CA ALA A 156 7.23 -35.62 9.80
C ALA A 156 5.92 -35.56 8.97
N SER A 157 4.92 -34.82 9.43
CA SER A 157 3.69 -34.57 8.67
C SER A 157 2.89 -33.39 9.21
N ILE A 158 2.06 -32.83 8.35
CA ILE A 158 1.06 -31.83 8.68
C ILE A 158 -0.24 -32.29 8.03
N GLU A 159 -1.30 -32.48 8.81
CA GLU A 159 -2.61 -32.80 8.27
C GLU A 159 -3.27 -31.55 7.69
N PHE A 160 -3.80 -31.64 6.47
CA PHE A 160 -4.45 -30.51 5.80
C PHE A 160 -5.61 -29.94 6.64
N ASN A 161 -6.42 -30.81 7.25
CA ASN A 161 -7.58 -30.40 8.04
C ASN A 161 -7.21 -29.74 9.36
N ASP A 162 -5.98 -29.92 9.85
CA ASP A 162 -5.50 -29.27 11.06
C ASP A 162 -5.05 -27.82 10.78
N LEU A 163 -4.76 -27.48 9.53
CA LEU A 163 -4.38 -26.12 9.14
C LEU A 163 -5.55 -25.16 9.38
N PRO A 164 -5.29 -23.92 9.84
CA PRO A 164 -6.27 -22.85 9.83
C PRO A 164 -6.91 -22.65 8.45
N PRO A 165 -8.18 -22.25 8.37
CA PRO A 165 -8.91 -22.02 7.12
C PRO A 165 -8.17 -21.19 6.06
N LEU A 166 -7.46 -20.13 6.48
CA LEU A 166 -6.66 -19.33 5.55
C LEU A 166 -5.52 -20.13 4.93
N PHE A 167 -4.82 -20.92 5.74
CA PHE A 167 -3.68 -21.71 5.28
C PHE A 167 -4.13 -22.84 4.36
N GLN A 168 -5.29 -23.46 4.63
CA GLN A 168 -5.93 -24.40 3.72
C GLN A 168 -6.17 -23.76 2.35
N ASN A 169 -6.80 -22.58 2.32
CA ASN A 169 -7.05 -21.85 1.08
C ASN A 169 -5.75 -21.52 0.32
N VAL A 170 -4.68 -21.16 1.03
CA VAL A 170 -3.37 -20.88 0.41
C VAL A 170 -2.76 -22.16 -0.20
N VAL A 171 -2.92 -23.31 0.46
CA VAL A 171 -2.55 -24.62 -0.09
C VAL A 171 -3.35 -24.93 -1.35
N ASP A 172 -4.67 -24.69 -1.35
CA ASP A 172 -5.52 -24.93 -2.52
C ASP A 172 -5.13 -24.03 -3.70
N VAL A 173 -4.86 -22.74 -3.44
CA VAL A 173 -4.35 -21.82 -4.48
C VAL A 173 -3.01 -22.34 -5.02
N ALA A 174 -2.08 -22.75 -4.14
CA ALA A 174 -0.77 -23.24 -4.55
C ALA A 174 -0.87 -24.49 -5.45
N ARG A 175 -1.73 -25.45 -5.08
CA ARG A 175 -2.03 -26.64 -5.91
C ARG A 175 -2.61 -26.26 -7.26
N SER A 176 -3.59 -25.36 -7.30
CA SER A 176 -4.21 -24.87 -8.54
C SER A 176 -3.20 -24.18 -9.47
N LEU A 177 -2.16 -23.57 -8.92
CA LEU A 177 -1.07 -22.92 -9.65
C LEU A 177 0.10 -23.87 -9.99
N GLY A 178 0.11 -25.11 -9.46
CA GLY A 178 1.21 -26.05 -9.63
C GLY A 178 2.50 -25.65 -8.90
N ILE A 179 2.37 -24.93 -7.78
CA ILE A 179 3.51 -24.51 -6.94
C ILE A 179 3.50 -25.33 -5.66
N GLU A 180 4.57 -26.07 -5.40
CA GLU A 180 4.66 -27.05 -4.31
C GLU A 180 5.25 -26.50 -3.01
N TYR A 181 5.78 -25.28 -3.01
CA TYR A 181 6.44 -24.70 -1.84
C TYR A 181 5.72 -23.44 -1.39
N ILE A 182 5.42 -23.36 -0.09
CA ILE A 182 4.74 -22.23 0.53
C ILE A 182 5.54 -21.77 1.73
N TRP A 183 5.74 -20.46 1.85
CA TRP A 183 6.30 -19.83 3.02
C TRP A 183 5.20 -19.09 3.78
N ILE A 184 5.01 -19.47 5.04
CA ILE A 184 4.08 -18.84 5.99
C ILE A 184 4.89 -18.53 7.24
N ASP A 185 5.01 -17.25 7.60
CA ASP A 185 5.82 -16.77 8.73
C ASP A 185 5.57 -17.56 10.03
N ARG A 186 4.31 -17.80 10.38
CA ARG A 186 3.90 -18.48 11.60
C ARG A 186 4.28 -19.97 11.65
N LEU A 187 4.58 -20.56 10.49
CA LEU A 187 5.00 -21.96 10.36
C LEU A 187 6.49 -22.13 10.02
N CYS A 188 7.06 -21.17 9.30
CA CYS A 188 8.44 -21.22 8.80
C CYS A 188 9.42 -20.47 9.71
N ILE A 189 8.93 -19.74 10.72
CA ILE A 189 9.73 -19.12 11.78
C ILE A 189 9.39 -19.82 13.09
N ILE A 190 10.42 -20.16 13.87
CA ILE A 190 10.25 -20.84 15.16
C ILE A 190 9.76 -19.80 16.16
N GLN A 191 8.49 -19.88 16.54
CA GLN A 191 7.88 -18.92 17.46
C GLN A 191 8.41 -19.11 18.89
N GLY A 192 8.73 -18.00 19.54
CA GLY A 192 9.34 -17.98 20.87
C GLY A 192 10.87 -18.16 20.86
N ASP A 193 11.49 -18.20 19.68
CA ASP A 193 12.94 -18.19 19.49
C ASP A 193 13.36 -16.83 18.90
N ASP A 194 13.93 -15.97 19.74
CA ASP A 194 14.34 -14.63 19.32
C ASP A 194 15.52 -14.70 18.33
N GLU A 195 16.45 -15.64 18.46
CA GLU A 195 17.60 -15.75 17.53
C GLU A 195 17.11 -16.15 16.13
N ASP A 196 16.21 -17.12 16.05
CA ASP A 196 15.58 -17.53 14.79
C ASP A 196 14.78 -16.37 14.18
N PHE A 197 13.99 -15.66 15.00
CA PHE A 197 13.25 -14.48 14.53
C PHE A 197 14.19 -13.42 13.94
N HIS A 198 15.28 -13.04 14.60
CA HIS A 198 16.22 -12.04 14.09
C HIS A 198 16.87 -12.49 12.77
N SER A 199 17.23 -13.77 12.67
CA SER A 199 17.80 -14.38 11.45
C SER A 199 16.80 -14.32 10.29
N GLN A 200 15.53 -14.70 10.52
CA GLN A 200 14.48 -14.69 9.50
C GLN A 200 14.05 -13.27 9.14
N ALA A 201 13.93 -12.37 10.12
CA ALA A 201 13.58 -10.96 9.92
C ALA A 201 14.56 -10.25 8.97
N ALA A 202 15.86 -10.53 9.11
CA ALA A 202 16.88 -10.02 8.21
C ALA A 202 16.73 -10.50 6.75
N LYS A 203 16.10 -11.67 6.56
CA LYS A 203 15.85 -12.30 5.25
C LYS A 203 14.47 -11.99 4.66
N MET A 204 13.57 -11.34 5.39
CA MET A 204 12.19 -11.05 4.94
C MET A 204 12.13 -10.39 3.56
N GLY A 205 12.97 -9.38 3.33
CA GLY A 205 13.04 -8.71 2.04
C GLY A 205 13.44 -9.63 0.89
N GLU A 206 14.29 -10.63 1.15
CA GLU A 206 14.66 -11.65 0.18
C GLU A 206 13.57 -12.70 -0.01
N ILE A 207 12.91 -13.13 1.07
CA ILE A 207 11.82 -14.11 1.03
C ILE A 207 10.68 -13.58 0.15
N TYR A 208 10.13 -12.40 0.48
CA TYR A 208 9.06 -11.80 -0.32
C TYR A 208 9.56 -11.35 -1.69
N GLY A 209 10.79 -10.82 -1.78
CA GLY A 209 11.37 -10.35 -3.03
C GLY A 209 11.71 -11.44 -4.04
N ASN A 210 11.97 -12.67 -3.57
CA ASN A 210 12.26 -13.84 -4.40
C ASN A 210 11.04 -14.75 -4.61
N ALA A 211 9.97 -14.62 -3.82
CA ALA A 211 8.75 -15.39 -4.02
C ALA A 211 8.24 -15.27 -5.47
N THR A 212 7.79 -16.41 -6.02
CA THR A 212 7.19 -16.44 -7.37
C THR A 212 5.91 -15.62 -7.38
N LEU A 213 5.12 -15.75 -6.31
CA LEU A 213 3.91 -14.99 -6.02
C LEU A 213 3.76 -14.82 -4.51
N THR A 214 3.47 -13.60 -4.07
CA THR A 214 2.99 -13.34 -2.70
C THR A 214 1.47 -13.31 -2.71
N ILE A 215 0.82 -14.12 -1.88
CA ILE A 215 -0.62 -14.03 -1.63
C ILE A 215 -0.85 -13.07 -0.47
N ALA A 216 -1.62 -12.03 -0.70
CA ALA A 216 -2.04 -11.06 0.29
C ALA A 216 -3.52 -11.27 0.65
N ALA A 217 -3.78 -11.72 1.87
CA ALA A 217 -5.13 -12.02 2.35
C ALA A 217 -5.85 -10.77 2.86
N ALA A 218 -6.17 -9.83 1.96
CA ALA A 218 -6.74 -8.52 2.31
C ALA A 218 -8.15 -8.57 2.93
N SER A 219 -8.96 -9.56 2.54
CA SER A 219 -10.28 -9.82 3.12
C SER A 219 -10.22 -10.55 4.48
N ALA A 220 -9.05 -11.07 4.87
CA ALA A 220 -8.86 -11.79 6.12
C ALA A 220 -8.32 -10.89 7.23
N THR A 221 -8.86 -11.04 8.43
CA THR A 221 -8.41 -10.35 9.65
C THR A 221 -7.51 -11.23 10.52
N THR A 222 -7.61 -12.56 10.37
CA THR A 222 -6.82 -13.59 11.05
C THR A 222 -6.60 -14.81 10.14
N GLU A 223 -5.76 -15.77 10.55
CA GLU A 223 -5.60 -17.07 9.87
C GLU A 223 -6.86 -17.95 9.88
N ASN A 224 -7.87 -17.61 10.70
CA ASN A 224 -9.11 -18.37 10.80
C ASN A 224 -10.19 -17.92 9.80
N ASP A 225 -9.94 -16.84 9.08
CA ASP A 225 -10.81 -16.38 8.00
C ASP A 225 -10.51 -17.14 6.70
N ARG A 226 -11.43 -17.07 5.73
CA ARG A 226 -11.27 -17.69 4.40
C ARG A 226 -11.13 -16.60 3.33
N ILE A 227 -10.30 -16.87 2.33
CA ILE A 227 -10.11 -15.99 1.16
C ILE A 227 -10.77 -16.55 -0.11
N LEU A 228 -11.03 -17.86 -0.14
CA LEU A 228 -11.81 -18.53 -1.19
C LEU A 228 -13.26 -18.65 -0.71
N VAL A 229 -14.05 -17.61 -0.96
CA VAL A 229 -15.42 -17.46 -0.43
C VAL A 229 -16.35 -16.88 -1.50
N PRO A 230 -17.67 -17.09 -1.37
CA PRO A 230 -18.65 -16.31 -2.12
C PRO A 230 -18.50 -14.83 -1.78
N ARG A 231 -18.51 -13.98 -2.79
CA ARG A 231 -18.54 -12.53 -2.62
C ARG A 231 -19.96 -12.13 -2.22
N ASP A 232 -20.03 -11.22 -1.26
CA ASP A 232 -21.30 -10.62 -0.84
C ASP A 232 -22.03 -10.01 -2.04
N GLU A 233 -23.32 -10.28 -2.17
CA GLU A 233 -24.18 -9.83 -3.27
C GLU A 233 -24.11 -8.32 -3.49
N LYS A 234 -23.84 -7.54 -2.44
CA LYS A 234 -23.69 -6.09 -2.54
C LYS A 234 -22.49 -5.64 -3.40
N TRP A 235 -21.56 -6.55 -3.69
CA TRP A 235 -20.40 -6.32 -4.55
C TRP A 235 -20.63 -6.78 -5.98
N TRP A 236 -21.75 -7.45 -6.27
CA TRP A 236 -22.04 -7.90 -7.61
C TRP A 236 -22.24 -6.71 -8.54
N PRO A 237 -21.73 -6.79 -9.79
CA PRO A 237 -21.98 -5.75 -10.78
C PRO A 237 -23.47 -5.71 -11.12
N PHE A 238 -23.98 -4.51 -11.34
CA PHE A 238 -25.34 -4.29 -11.85
C PHE A 238 -25.27 -3.56 -13.19
N ASP A 239 -25.99 -4.07 -14.19
CA ASP A 239 -26.07 -3.46 -15.51
C ASP A 239 -27.37 -2.66 -15.66
N LEU A 240 -27.24 -1.41 -16.08
CA LEU A 240 -28.34 -0.50 -16.39
C LEU A 240 -28.39 -0.27 -17.90
N ASN A 241 -29.54 -0.55 -18.50
CA ASN A 241 -29.83 -0.19 -19.88
C ASN A 241 -30.48 1.19 -19.91
N LEU A 242 -29.87 2.11 -20.66
CA LEU A 242 -30.38 3.45 -20.92
C LEU A 242 -30.90 3.51 -22.36
N ASP A 243 -32.22 3.62 -22.52
CA ASP A 243 -32.84 3.71 -23.83
C ASP A 243 -32.84 5.15 -24.33
N PHE A 244 -32.34 5.35 -25.55
CA PHE A 244 -32.33 6.62 -26.26
C PHE A 244 -33.29 6.52 -27.45
N ASP A 245 -34.43 7.18 -27.32
CA ASP A 245 -35.50 7.22 -28.33
C ASP A 245 -34.93 7.43 -29.74
N GLY A 246 -35.14 6.45 -30.61
CA GLY A 246 -34.75 6.51 -32.03
C GLY A 246 -33.25 6.27 -32.33
N ILE A 247 -32.40 6.06 -31.32
CA ILE A 247 -30.96 5.81 -31.50
C ILE A 247 -30.59 4.38 -31.09
N GLY A 248 -31.09 3.91 -29.95
CA GLY A 248 -30.76 2.59 -29.39
C GLY A 248 -30.61 2.60 -27.88
N SER A 249 -30.06 1.54 -27.31
CA SER A 249 -29.79 1.42 -25.87
C SER A 249 -28.30 1.48 -25.58
N LEU A 250 -27.94 2.09 -24.45
CA LEU A 250 -26.60 2.09 -23.88
C LEU A 250 -26.59 1.28 -22.60
N ASN A 251 -25.80 0.20 -22.57
CA ASN A 251 -25.58 -0.56 -21.35
C ASN A 251 -24.43 0.05 -20.53
N LEU A 252 -24.70 0.31 -19.26
CA LEU A 252 -23.72 0.79 -18.28
C LEU A 252 -23.60 -0.20 -17.13
N ARG A 253 -22.37 -0.50 -16.72
CA ARG A 253 -22.06 -1.39 -15.61
C ARG A 253 -21.69 -0.61 -14.38
N PHE A 254 -22.38 -0.86 -13.28
CA PHE A 254 -22.15 -0.24 -11.98
C PHE A 254 -21.49 -1.23 -11.04
N ARG A 255 -20.49 -0.76 -10.29
CA ARG A 255 -19.85 -1.51 -9.19
C ARG A 255 -19.81 -0.67 -7.94
N ARG A 256 -20.10 -1.27 -6.79
CA ARG A 256 -20.01 -0.57 -5.50
C ARG A 256 -18.55 -0.49 -5.06
N ARG A 257 -18.10 0.69 -4.61
CA ARG A 257 -16.79 0.81 -3.96
C ARG A 257 -16.78 0.16 -2.58
N SER A 258 -15.68 -0.50 -2.24
CA SER A 258 -15.51 -1.13 -0.91
C SER A 258 -15.33 -0.10 0.21
N HIS A 259 -14.88 1.10 -0.14
CA HIS A 259 -14.54 2.20 0.75
C HIS A 259 -14.88 3.53 0.06
N ALA A 260 -15.14 4.55 0.87
CA ALA A 260 -15.43 5.90 0.36
C ALA A 260 -14.17 6.53 -0.25
N LEU A 261 -14.37 7.47 -1.18
CA LEU A 261 -13.32 8.32 -1.71
C LEU A 261 -12.57 9.01 -0.57
N ASP A 262 -11.26 9.20 -0.76
CA ASP A 262 -10.34 9.82 0.19
C ASP A 262 -10.13 9.02 1.50
N THR A 263 -10.55 7.75 1.55
CA THR A 263 -10.26 6.82 2.66
C THR A 263 -9.15 5.81 2.34
N GLU A 264 -8.47 5.95 1.21
CA GLU A 264 -7.37 5.08 0.80
C GLU A 264 -6.24 5.05 1.86
N ALA A 265 -6.01 6.17 2.55
CA ALA A 265 -5.02 6.29 3.61
C ALA A 265 -5.33 5.44 4.87
N SER A 266 -6.60 5.07 5.12
CA SER A 266 -6.99 4.17 6.22
C SER A 266 -7.01 2.69 5.81
N GLY A 267 -6.66 2.39 4.56
CA GLY A 267 -6.47 1.04 4.07
C GLY A 267 -7.29 0.67 2.85
N GLY A 268 -8.33 1.44 2.52
CA GLY A 268 -9.18 1.22 1.34
C GLY A 268 -9.58 -0.25 1.14
N ASP A 269 -9.35 -0.78 -0.07
CA ASP A 269 -9.65 -2.17 -0.44
C ASP A 269 -8.80 -3.23 0.28
N TYR A 270 -7.73 -2.82 0.96
CA TYR A 270 -6.79 -3.73 1.61
C TYR A 270 -7.16 -4.03 3.07
N GLY A 271 -8.20 -3.40 3.61
CA GLY A 271 -8.72 -3.71 4.94
C GLY A 271 -7.69 -3.57 6.06
N LYS A 272 -7.68 -4.52 7.00
CA LYS A 272 -6.81 -4.47 8.18
C LYS A 272 -5.33 -4.67 7.84
N MET A 273 -4.99 -5.40 6.76
CA MET A 273 -3.58 -5.70 6.45
C MET A 273 -2.78 -4.44 6.12
N SER A 274 -3.40 -3.41 5.54
CA SER A 274 -2.73 -2.14 5.27
C SER A 274 -2.44 -1.32 6.53
N THR A 275 -3.00 -1.67 7.69
CA THR A 275 -2.61 -0.98 8.93
C THR A 275 -1.30 -1.52 9.49
N ARG A 276 -0.78 -2.66 9.03
CA ARG A 276 0.46 -3.24 9.59
C ARG A 276 1.72 -2.76 8.89
N ALA A 277 2.75 -2.44 9.69
CA ALA A 277 4.04 -1.95 9.22
C ALA A 277 4.84 -3.02 8.43
N TRP A 278 4.86 -4.27 8.88
CA TRP A 278 5.57 -5.35 8.18
C TRP A 278 4.98 -5.63 6.79
N ILE A 279 3.65 -5.67 6.68
CA ILE A 279 2.94 -5.88 5.41
C ILE A 279 3.27 -4.81 4.36
N TRP A 280 3.62 -3.60 4.79
CA TRP A 280 4.11 -2.55 3.90
C TRP A 280 5.42 -2.96 3.21
N GLN A 281 6.38 -3.51 3.96
CA GLN A 281 7.64 -4.04 3.42
C GLN A 281 7.36 -5.20 2.46
N GLU A 282 6.51 -6.14 2.87
CA GLU A 282 6.16 -7.34 2.10
C GLU A 282 5.61 -6.98 0.72
N ARG A 283 4.66 -6.03 0.67
CA ARG A 283 4.07 -5.53 -0.58
C ARG A 283 5.09 -4.83 -1.47
N LEU A 284 5.94 -3.98 -0.89
CA LEU A 284 6.88 -3.16 -1.64
C LEU A 284 8.04 -3.96 -2.23
N LEU A 285 8.47 -5.02 -1.56
CA LEU A 285 9.61 -5.83 -2.00
C LEU A 285 9.21 -6.99 -2.91
N ALA A 286 7.97 -7.48 -2.80
CA ALA A 286 7.47 -8.56 -3.62
C ALA A 286 7.63 -8.30 -5.14
N ALA A 287 8.03 -9.34 -5.87
CA ALA A 287 8.07 -9.29 -7.32
C ALA A 287 6.65 -9.24 -7.92
N ARG A 288 5.73 -10.01 -7.30
CA ARG A 288 4.33 -10.16 -7.67
C ARG A 288 3.51 -10.37 -6.39
N THR A 289 2.42 -9.65 -6.25
CA THR A 289 1.47 -9.76 -5.15
C THR A 289 0.07 -9.92 -5.69
N LEU A 290 -0.65 -10.93 -5.21
CA LEU A 290 -2.07 -11.12 -5.47
C LEU A 290 -2.85 -10.82 -4.20
N PHE A 291 -3.69 -9.80 -4.23
CA PHE A 291 -4.59 -9.45 -3.15
C PHE A 291 -5.95 -10.12 -3.35
N PHE A 292 -6.36 -10.89 -2.35
CA PHE A 292 -7.75 -11.32 -2.19
C PHE A 292 -8.49 -10.24 -1.40
N THR A 293 -9.13 -9.30 -2.08
CA THR A 293 -9.95 -8.26 -1.43
C THR A 293 -11.39 -8.75 -1.27
N PRO A 294 -12.24 -8.03 -0.50
CA PRO A 294 -13.66 -8.36 -0.40
C PRO A 294 -14.45 -8.25 -1.71
N THR A 295 -13.96 -7.47 -2.68
CA THR A 295 -14.70 -7.11 -3.91
C THR A 295 -14.20 -7.81 -5.16
N ALA A 296 -12.88 -7.91 -5.34
CA ALA A 296 -12.26 -8.44 -6.56
C ALA A 296 -10.80 -8.83 -6.30
N LEU A 297 -10.22 -9.67 -7.15
CA LEU A 297 -8.77 -9.90 -7.08
C LEU A 297 -8.00 -8.68 -7.60
N ARG A 298 -6.87 -8.37 -6.97
CA ARG A 298 -5.91 -7.39 -7.48
C ARG A 298 -4.54 -8.02 -7.63
N PHE A 299 -3.96 -7.91 -8.81
CA PHE A 299 -2.60 -8.33 -9.08
C PHE A 299 -1.69 -7.10 -9.18
N GLU A 300 -0.58 -7.09 -8.45
CA GLU A 300 0.47 -6.10 -8.56
C GLU A 300 1.81 -6.77 -8.86
N CYS A 301 2.58 -6.21 -9.76
CA CYS A 301 3.99 -6.54 -9.93
C CYS A 301 4.84 -5.27 -9.86
N ARG A 302 6.14 -5.35 -10.12
CA ARG A 302 7.03 -4.17 -10.15
C ARG A 302 6.86 -3.27 -11.37
N CYS A 303 5.90 -3.55 -12.26
CA CYS A 303 5.65 -2.71 -13.44
C CYS A 303 4.19 -2.25 -13.51
N HIS A 304 3.25 -3.13 -13.15
CA HIS A 304 1.84 -2.95 -13.42
C HIS A 304 0.97 -3.41 -12.25
N SER A 305 -0.18 -2.76 -12.10
CA SER A 305 -1.29 -3.16 -11.23
C SER A 305 -2.53 -3.43 -12.07
N PHE A 306 -3.21 -4.55 -11.80
CA PHE A 306 -4.42 -4.99 -12.48
C PHE A 306 -5.49 -5.36 -11.47
N TRP A 307 -6.71 -4.92 -11.73
CA TRP A 307 -7.89 -5.42 -11.05
C TRP A 307 -8.56 -6.47 -11.92
N GLU A 308 -9.10 -7.50 -11.28
CA GLU A 308 -9.95 -8.49 -11.92
C GLU A 308 -11.17 -7.81 -12.55
N GLY A 309 -11.54 -8.26 -13.74
CA GLY A 309 -12.67 -7.73 -14.47
C GLY A 309 -12.51 -6.28 -14.95
N PHE A 310 -11.29 -5.77 -15.08
CA PHE A 310 -11.01 -4.49 -15.76
C PHE A 310 -10.35 -4.71 -17.12
N CYS A 311 -10.66 -3.82 -18.07
CA CYS A 311 -10.31 -3.99 -19.48
C CYS A 311 -8.82 -4.27 -19.75
N LYS A 312 -8.56 -5.20 -20.69
CA LYS A 312 -7.21 -5.56 -21.14
C LYS A 312 -6.48 -4.33 -21.73
N GLY A 313 -5.25 -4.12 -21.28
CA GLY A 313 -4.36 -3.07 -21.81
C GLY A 313 -4.31 -1.75 -21.03
N ARG A 314 -5.16 -1.54 -20.01
CA ARG A 314 -4.98 -0.44 -19.05
C ARG A 314 -4.37 -0.97 -17.76
N THR A 315 -3.17 -0.51 -17.45
CA THR A 315 -2.44 -0.90 -16.24
C THR A 315 -2.34 0.27 -15.28
N GLY A 316 -2.66 0.06 -14.01
CA GLY A 316 -2.27 1.00 -12.96
C GLY A 316 -0.77 0.92 -12.68
N LEU A 317 -0.20 1.98 -12.09
CA LEU A 317 1.15 1.92 -11.53
C LEU A 317 1.10 1.20 -10.18
N SER A 318 2.02 0.25 -10.00
CA SER A 318 2.24 -0.41 -8.71
C SER A 318 3.19 0.41 -7.85
N TRP A 319 2.96 0.45 -6.53
CA TRP A 319 3.89 1.07 -5.58
C TRP A 319 5.31 0.49 -5.68
N SER A 320 5.42 -0.82 -5.90
CA SER A 320 6.73 -1.47 -6.05
C SER A 320 7.48 -1.04 -7.32
N ALA A 321 6.77 -0.53 -8.33
CA ALA A 321 7.36 0.02 -9.56
C ALA A 321 8.02 1.38 -9.34
N GLN A 322 7.53 2.14 -8.36
CA GLN A 322 7.99 3.49 -8.10
C GLN A 322 9.29 3.53 -7.29
N LEU A 323 9.68 2.44 -6.64
CA LEU A 323 10.86 2.41 -5.76
C LEU A 323 12.18 2.60 -6.51
N ASP A 324 12.32 2.02 -7.71
CA ASP A 324 13.61 1.98 -8.38
C ASP A 324 14.02 3.36 -8.94
N ASN A 325 13.03 4.23 -9.22
CA ASN A 325 13.21 5.63 -9.65
C ASN A 325 12.47 6.60 -8.70
N ILE A 326 12.50 6.30 -7.40
CA ILE A 326 11.74 7.07 -6.43
C ILE A 326 12.33 8.47 -6.25
N THR A 327 11.45 9.47 -6.17
CA THR A 327 11.83 10.83 -5.80
C THR A 327 11.97 10.98 -4.30
N HIS A 328 12.76 11.96 -3.81
CA HIS A 328 12.88 12.15 -2.36
C HIS A 328 11.51 12.52 -1.74
N VAL A 329 10.70 13.29 -2.47
CA VAL A 329 9.32 13.62 -2.10
C VAL A 329 8.42 12.37 -2.04
N ALA A 330 8.58 11.43 -2.99
CA ALA A 330 7.83 10.18 -2.93
C ALA A 330 8.30 9.30 -1.76
N TRP A 331 9.61 9.32 -1.46
CA TRP A 331 10.16 8.65 -0.27
C TRP A 331 9.58 9.21 1.03
N THR A 332 9.53 10.52 1.21
CA THR A 332 8.97 11.12 2.44
C THR A 332 7.50 10.75 2.63
N ARG A 333 6.71 10.73 1.55
CA ARG A 333 5.31 10.23 1.58
C ARG A 333 5.23 8.75 1.98
N LEU A 334 6.12 7.92 1.45
CA LEU A 334 6.24 6.52 1.85
C LEU A 334 6.55 6.36 3.34
N VAL A 335 7.42 7.22 3.89
CA VAL A 335 7.71 7.24 5.33
C VAL A 335 6.48 7.69 6.13
N GLU A 336 5.73 8.70 5.70
CA GLU A 336 4.48 9.11 6.37
C GLU A 336 3.46 7.97 6.43
N GLU A 337 3.23 7.28 5.31
CA GLU A 337 2.36 6.11 5.21
C GLU A 337 2.83 4.97 6.11
N TYR A 338 4.14 4.72 6.13
CA TYR A 338 4.75 3.72 7.00
C TYR A 338 4.57 4.09 8.48
N MET A 339 4.73 5.36 8.82
CA MET A 339 4.66 5.82 10.20
C MET A 339 3.24 5.77 10.77
N GLY A 340 2.22 5.92 9.93
CA GLY A 340 0.81 5.74 10.29
C GLY A 340 0.40 4.30 10.62
N ARG A 341 1.26 3.31 10.34
CA ARG A 341 0.95 1.88 10.54
C ARG A 341 1.27 1.40 11.95
N ASP A 342 0.51 0.38 12.35
CA ASP A 342 0.65 -0.39 13.57
C ASP A 342 1.90 -1.28 13.51
N ILE A 343 2.69 -1.21 14.57
CA ILE A 343 3.83 -2.09 14.81
C ILE A 343 3.79 -2.58 16.25
N THR A 344 4.02 -3.87 16.47
CA THR A 344 3.92 -4.47 17.83
C THR A 344 5.08 -4.03 18.71
N ARG A 345 6.29 -3.96 18.15
CA ARG A 345 7.53 -3.58 18.84
C ARG A 345 8.10 -2.34 18.14
N PRO A 346 8.14 -1.17 18.79
CA PRO A 346 8.61 0.05 18.13
C PRO A 346 10.04 -0.02 17.58
N TYR A 347 10.92 -0.82 18.19
CA TYR A 347 12.30 -1.03 17.70
C TYR A 347 12.38 -1.79 16.37
N ASP A 348 11.30 -2.43 15.93
CA ASP A 348 11.23 -3.09 14.62
C ASP A 348 11.07 -2.08 13.47
N ARG A 349 10.88 -0.78 13.74
CA ARG A 349 10.60 0.21 12.68
C ARG A 349 11.73 0.32 11.64
N LEU A 350 12.97 0.44 12.10
CA LEU A 350 14.13 0.52 11.21
C LEU A 350 14.41 -0.82 10.51
N PRO A 351 14.41 -1.98 11.21
CA PRO A 351 14.50 -3.29 10.56
C PRO A 351 13.47 -3.50 9.44
N ALA A 352 12.19 -3.18 9.68
CA ALA A 352 11.13 -3.33 8.70
C ALA A 352 11.26 -2.35 7.51
N MET A 353 11.88 -1.19 7.69
CA MET A 353 12.17 -0.25 6.60
C MET A 353 13.46 -0.60 5.82
N GLY A 354 14.43 -1.23 6.49
CA GLY A 354 15.80 -1.37 6.00
C GLY A 354 15.93 -2.06 4.65
N ALA A 355 15.14 -3.11 4.38
CA ALA A 355 15.19 -3.79 3.08
C ALA A 355 14.61 -2.95 1.92
N VAL A 356 13.64 -2.06 2.19
CA VAL A 356 13.14 -1.10 1.19
C VAL A 356 14.21 -0.05 0.90
N MET A 357 14.87 0.47 1.94
CA MET A 357 15.99 1.40 1.75
C MET A 357 17.13 0.78 0.96
N LYS A 358 17.54 -0.46 1.25
CA LYS A 358 18.59 -1.17 0.48
C LYS A 358 18.24 -1.30 -1.00
N ARG A 359 16.95 -1.50 -1.33
CA ARG A 359 16.49 -1.55 -2.73
C ARG A 359 16.65 -0.20 -3.42
N ILE A 360 16.24 0.88 -2.75
CA ILE A 360 16.37 2.25 -3.26
C ILE A 360 17.85 2.62 -3.39
N GLU A 361 18.67 2.38 -2.37
CA GLU A 361 20.13 2.58 -2.39
C GLU A 361 20.78 1.95 -3.62
N LYS A 362 20.39 0.70 -3.94
CA LYS A 362 20.93 -0.02 -5.11
C LYS A 362 20.55 0.66 -6.44
N SER A 363 19.40 1.31 -6.54
CA SER A 363 18.92 1.91 -7.80
C SER A 363 19.28 3.39 -7.94
N THR A 364 19.32 4.15 -6.84
CA THR A 364 19.57 5.60 -6.85
C THR A 364 20.99 5.98 -6.43
N GLY A 365 21.73 5.07 -5.77
CA GLY A 365 23.03 5.35 -5.17
C GLY A 365 22.97 6.19 -3.89
N TRP A 366 21.78 6.41 -3.32
CA TRP A 366 21.60 7.14 -2.07
C TRP A 366 22.10 6.33 -0.87
N SER A 367 22.76 6.98 0.08
CA SER A 367 23.24 6.28 1.28
C SER A 367 22.22 6.36 2.42
N PRO A 368 21.69 5.22 2.89
CA PRO A 368 20.72 5.18 3.97
C PRO A 368 21.39 5.45 5.32
N PHE A 369 20.73 6.20 6.19
CA PHE A 369 21.17 6.40 7.58
C PHE A 369 19.97 6.58 8.51
N TRP A 370 19.74 5.65 9.44
CA TRP A 370 18.66 5.72 10.45
C TRP A 370 17.26 6.11 9.90
N GLY A 371 16.88 5.55 8.74
CA GLY A 371 15.60 5.86 8.09
C GLY A 371 15.60 7.09 7.18
N LEU A 372 16.74 7.77 7.04
CA LEU A 372 16.97 8.99 6.27
C LEU A 372 18.02 8.77 5.16
N TRP A 373 18.29 9.79 4.32
CA TRP A 373 19.25 9.74 3.20
C TRP A 373 20.33 10.81 3.29
N THR A 374 21.62 10.43 3.32
CA THR A 374 22.72 11.38 3.60
C THR A 374 22.85 12.46 2.52
N ASN A 375 22.42 12.15 1.30
CA ASN A 375 22.37 13.05 0.16
C ASN A 375 21.18 14.04 0.19
N ALA A 376 20.29 13.93 1.17
CA ALA A 376 19.10 14.78 1.29
C ALA A 376 18.80 15.13 2.76
N VAL A 377 19.84 15.44 3.54
CA VAL A 377 19.75 15.60 5.01
C VAL A 377 18.74 16.68 5.41
N ALA A 378 18.75 17.85 4.75
CA ALA A 378 17.82 18.93 5.04
C ALA A 378 16.36 18.50 4.86
N GLU A 379 16.03 17.92 3.70
CA GLU A 379 14.67 17.41 3.42
C GLU A 379 14.29 16.22 4.32
N SER A 380 15.28 15.44 4.76
CA SER A 380 15.07 14.26 5.60
C SER A 380 14.80 14.59 7.07
N LEU A 381 15.25 15.75 7.57
CA LEU A 381 15.13 16.16 8.97
C LEU A 381 13.89 17.03 9.27
N VAL A 382 13.21 17.57 8.26
CA VAL A 382 12.07 18.50 8.44
C VAL A 382 10.72 17.80 8.69
N TRP A 383 10.75 16.65 9.36
CA TRP A 383 9.55 15.94 9.79
C TRP A 383 9.04 16.49 11.13
N LYS A 384 7.74 16.33 11.37
CA LYS A 384 7.07 16.70 12.61
C LYS A 384 6.00 15.68 12.99
N ALA A 385 5.63 15.65 14.26
CA ALA A 385 4.48 14.91 14.72
C ALA A 385 3.20 15.38 14.02
N ARG A 386 2.41 14.45 13.47
CA ARG A 386 1.10 14.77 12.91
C ARG A 386 0.06 14.67 14.02
N ALA A 387 -0.60 15.78 14.34
CA ALA A 387 -1.77 15.77 15.22
C ALA A 387 -2.87 14.93 14.55
N SER A 388 -3.16 13.77 15.12
CA SER A 388 -4.24 12.88 14.69
C SER A 388 -5.11 12.61 15.91
N GLY A 389 -6.41 12.94 15.82
CA GLY A 389 -7.31 13.02 16.99
C GLY A 389 -7.35 11.79 17.91
N SER A 390 -6.94 10.60 17.45
CA SER A 390 -6.88 9.38 18.25
C SER A 390 -5.47 8.86 18.58
N ARG A 391 -4.40 9.37 17.94
CA ARG A 391 -3.01 8.90 18.11
C ARG A 391 -2.05 10.07 18.19
N ASN A 392 -1.66 10.43 19.41
CA ASN A 392 -0.60 11.39 19.64
C ASN A 392 0.76 10.74 19.42
N CYS A 393 1.62 11.39 18.65
CA CYS A 393 3.03 11.01 18.57
C CYS A 393 3.67 11.07 19.96
N ARG A 394 4.41 10.02 20.33
CA ARG A 394 5.16 9.98 21.59
C ARG A 394 6.61 9.63 21.29
N MET A 395 7.54 10.38 21.86
CA MET A 395 8.94 9.96 21.87
C MET A 395 9.05 8.62 22.58
N ASN A 396 9.78 7.69 21.98
CA ASN A 396 10.03 6.40 22.57
C ASN A 396 11.32 6.43 23.39
N PRO A 397 11.28 6.18 24.71
CA PRO A 397 12.47 6.22 25.56
C PRO A 397 13.44 5.04 25.33
N GLY A 398 13.15 4.11 24.41
CA GLY A 398 13.89 2.85 24.23
C GLY A 398 15.27 2.91 23.52
N HIS A 399 15.85 4.08 23.26
CA HIS A 399 17.21 4.27 22.68
C HIS A 399 17.56 3.47 21.40
N TYR A 400 16.60 2.96 20.63
CA TYR A 400 16.87 2.18 19.41
C TYR A 400 16.96 3.02 18.13
N ALA A 401 16.78 4.34 18.23
CA ALA A 401 17.00 5.29 17.15
C ALA A 401 17.42 6.66 17.73
N PRO A 402 18.29 7.42 17.05
CA PRO A 402 18.63 8.79 17.44
C PRO A 402 17.41 9.72 17.45
N THR A 403 17.39 10.71 18.35
CA THR A 403 16.24 11.61 18.56
C THR A 403 15.84 12.45 17.34
N TRP A 404 16.75 12.65 16.39
CA TRP A 404 16.48 13.36 15.14
C TRP A 404 15.93 12.47 14.02
N SER A 405 15.93 11.14 14.21
CA SER A 405 15.29 10.20 13.29
C SER A 405 13.80 10.09 13.60
N TRP A 406 12.97 10.01 12.56
CA TRP A 406 11.54 9.71 12.73
C TRP A 406 11.28 8.37 13.44
N ALA A 407 12.24 7.44 13.42
CA ALA A 407 12.09 6.15 14.08
C ALA A 407 12.12 6.27 15.62
N SER A 408 12.52 7.42 16.15
CA SER A 408 12.55 7.70 17.60
C SER A 408 11.17 8.01 18.20
N VAL A 409 10.14 8.16 17.37
CA VAL A 409 8.76 8.40 17.83
C VAL A 409 7.86 7.23 17.47
N ASP A 410 6.80 7.06 18.25
CA ASP A 410 5.68 6.20 17.92
C ASP A 410 4.45 7.05 17.57
N GLY A 411 3.89 6.81 16.39
CA GLY A 411 2.73 7.53 15.86
C GLY A 411 2.95 8.15 14.47
N PRO A 412 1.88 8.71 13.88
CA PRO A 412 1.93 9.29 12.54
C PRO A 412 2.74 10.60 12.52
N ILE A 413 3.60 10.75 11.52
CA ILE A 413 4.36 11.98 11.26
C ILE A 413 3.89 12.66 9.97
N SER A 414 4.36 13.89 9.74
CA SER A 414 4.36 14.50 8.42
C SER A 414 5.66 15.25 8.15
N TYR A 415 6.08 15.27 6.89
CA TYR A 415 7.18 16.08 6.39
C TYR A 415 6.67 17.47 6.02
N THR A 416 7.42 18.49 6.42
CA THR A 416 7.19 19.86 5.95
C THR A 416 7.84 20.00 4.58
N SER A 417 7.15 20.63 3.62
CA SER A 417 7.74 20.92 2.32
C SER A 417 8.87 21.94 2.48
N ALA A 418 10.12 21.46 2.51
CA ALA A 418 11.30 22.32 2.42
C ALA A 418 11.54 22.85 1.00
N ARG A 419 10.83 22.34 -0.02
CA ARG A 419 11.05 22.72 -1.41
C ARG A 419 10.52 24.12 -1.73
N PRO A 420 11.35 25.03 -2.29
CA PRO A 420 10.87 26.28 -2.86
C PRO A 420 10.02 26.00 -4.12
N ARG A 421 8.86 26.66 -4.25
CA ARG A 421 8.00 26.53 -5.45
C ARG A 421 8.73 27.05 -6.70
N GLY A 422 8.58 26.38 -7.85
CA GLY A 422 9.04 26.89 -9.15
C GLY A 422 10.09 26.00 -9.82
N GLU A 423 11.09 26.59 -10.50
CA GLU A 423 12.08 25.84 -11.30
C GLU A 423 12.93 24.84 -10.50
N PHE A 424 13.01 25.01 -9.18
CA PHE A 424 13.73 24.11 -8.26
C PHE A 424 13.03 22.75 -8.05
N ASP A 425 11.75 22.61 -8.39
CA ASP A 425 11.01 21.34 -8.28
C ASP A 425 11.59 20.23 -9.17
N LYS A 426 12.37 20.60 -10.20
CA LYS A 426 12.97 19.65 -11.15
C LYS A 426 14.26 18.99 -10.67
N LYS A 427 14.90 19.51 -9.60
CA LYS A 427 16.09 18.89 -9.00
C LYS A 427 15.68 18.02 -7.82
N ASP A 428 16.06 16.76 -7.86
CA ASP A 428 15.72 15.80 -6.82
C ASP A 428 16.84 14.77 -6.61
N PRO A 429 17.43 14.69 -5.40
CA PRO A 429 17.21 15.57 -4.24
C PRO A 429 17.64 17.02 -4.50
N ILE A 430 17.08 17.99 -3.75
CA ILE A 430 17.57 19.37 -3.80
C ILE A 430 18.94 19.40 -3.11
N GLN A 431 19.91 20.06 -3.76
CA GLN A 431 21.20 20.31 -3.15
C GLN A 431 21.08 21.54 -2.24
N TRP A 432 21.26 21.33 -0.95
CA TRP A 432 21.31 22.37 0.08
C TRP A 432 22.76 22.65 0.45
N ASP A 433 23.06 23.87 0.92
CA ASP A 433 24.34 24.17 1.58
C ASP A 433 24.37 23.61 3.02
N LEU A 434 23.94 22.37 3.16
CA LEU A 434 23.95 21.58 4.38
C LEU A 434 24.48 20.18 4.05
N GLU A 435 25.72 19.93 4.44
CA GLU A 435 26.44 18.70 4.17
C GLU A 435 26.50 17.82 5.42
N TYR A 436 26.20 16.53 5.27
CA TYR A 436 26.51 15.53 6.27
C TYR A 436 28.02 15.28 6.34
N ARG A 437 28.60 15.43 7.54
CA ARG A 437 30.04 15.24 7.81
C ARG A 437 30.35 13.92 8.52
N GLY A 438 29.36 13.30 9.14
CA GLY A 438 29.55 12.03 9.84
C GLY A 438 28.54 11.79 10.95
N LEU A 439 28.50 10.55 11.42
CA LEU A 439 27.67 10.08 12.53
C LEU A 439 28.58 9.38 13.53
N ASN A 440 28.39 9.67 14.82
CA ASN A 440 28.93 8.83 15.88
C ASN A 440 27.87 7.77 16.22
N GLU A 441 28.09 6.53 15.78
CA GLU A 441 27.14 5.42 15.93
C GLU A 441 26.81 5.09 17.39
N ILE A 442 27.76 5.32 18.31
CA ILE A 442 27.60 5.02 19.74
C ILE A 442 26.68 6.04 20.41
N SER A 443 26.86 7.33 20.11
CA SER A 443 26.10 8.42 20.74
C SER A 443 24.86 8.84 19.95
N GLY A 444 24.73 8.41 18.69
CA GLY A 444 23.72 8.91 17.75
C GLY A 444 23.94 10.36 17.31
N LEU A 445 25.10 10.97 17.62
CA LEU A 445 25.38 12.37 17.28
C LEU A 445 25.70 12.51 15.79
N ILE A 446 24.90 13.33 15.11
CA ILE A 446 25.11 13.70 13.71
C ILE A 446 25.96 14.98 13.62
N ARG A 447 26.93 15.00 12.70
CA ARG A 447 27.71 16.18 12.35
C ARG A 447 27.28 16.68 10.98
N ILE A 448 26.86 17.93 10.94
CA ILE A 448 26.46 18.64 9.72
C ILE A 448 27.32 19.89 9.57
N SER A 449 27.54 20.32 8.33
CA SER A 449 28.28 21.53 7.98
C SER A 449 27.40 22.34 7.05
N GLY A 450 27.20 23.61 7.33
CA GLY A 450 26.43 24.49 6.48
C GLY A 450 26.55 25.94 6.91
N TYR A 451 25.96 26.84 6.13
CA TYR A 451 25.88 28.25 6.52
C TYR A 451 24.88 28.41 7.65
N MET A 452 25.35 28.90 8.79
CA MET A 452 24.49 29.30 9.88
C MET A 452 24.12 30.77 9.67
N ILE A 453 22.83 31.03 9.43
CA ILE A 453 22.30 32.39 9.43
C ILE A 453 21.71 32.62 10.82
N LEU A 454 22.29 33.58 11.55
CA LEU A 454 21.72 34.04 12.80
C LEU A 454 20.59 35.01 12.47
N VAL A 455 19.40 34.68 12.97
CA VAL A 455 18.21 35.51 12.79
C VAL A 455 17.82 36.06 14.15
N GLU A 456 17.72 37.38 14.28
CA GLU A 456 17.17 38.02 15.48
C GLU A 456 15.64 37.95 15.40
N LEU A 457 15.01 37.33 16.40
CA LEU A 457 13.57 37.17 16.50
C LEU A 457 13.02 38.17 17.51
N ASP A 458 12.24 39.13 17.04
CA ASP A 458 11.47 40.03 17.89
C ASP A 458 10.13 39.38 18.22
N GLY A 459 9.99 38.91 19.47
CA GLY A 459 8.74 38.36 20.00
C GLY A 459 7.94 39.42 20.77
N ILE A 460 6.71 39.69 20.34
CA ILE A 460 5.75 40.51 21.07
C ILE A 460 4.73 39.56 21.72
N ILE A 461 4.64 39.60 23.05
CA ILE A 461 3.67 38.83 23.84
C ILE A 461 2.57 39.79 24.30
N GLU A 462 1.36 39.62 23.78
CA GLU A 462 0.17 40.37 24.18
C GLU A 462 -0.71 39.48 25.07
N ARG A 463 -1.25 40.00 26.16
CA ARG A 463 -2.17 39.26 27.03
C ARG A 463 -3.60 39.40 26.49
N ASN A 464 -4.29 38.29 26.25
CA ASN A 464 -5.70 38.31 25.85
C ASN A 464 -6.57 38.65 27.06
N GLU A 465 -7.35 39.73 26.99
CA GLU A 465 -8.26 40.17 28.07
C GLU A 465 -9.69 39.59 27.96
N SER A 466 -9.95 38.65 27.06
CA SER A 466 -11.28 38.06 26.88
C SER A 466 -11.62 36.99 27.92
N HIS A 467 -12.64 37.29 28.73
CA HIS A 467 -13.22 36.44 29.77
C HIS A 467 -14.00 35.22 29.23
N GLY A 468 -13.76 34.06 29.85
CA GLY A 468 -14.53 32.82 29.76
C GLY A 468 -13.84 31.70 30.56
N ASN A 469 -14.58 30.76 31.14
CA ASN A 469 -14.12 29.79 32.15
C ASN A 469 -12.71 29.20 31.91
N SER A 470 -11.84 29.34 32.92
CA SER A 470 -10.53 28.67 33.11
C SER A 470 -9.78 28.29 31.82
N PRO A 471 -9.26 29.26 31.06
CA PRO A 471 -8.46 28.99 29.87
C PRO A 471 -7.12 28.34 30.25
N THR A 472 -6.61 27.49 29.37
CA THR A 472 -5.25 26.96 29.43
C THR A 472 -4.22 28.10 29.33
N GLU A 473 -2.99 27.92 29.83
CA GLU A 473 -1.93 28.94 29.78
C GLU A 473 -1.68 29.49 28.35
N GLU A 474 -1.88 28.66 27.33
CA GLU A 474 -1.69 29.00 25.92
C GLU A 474 -2.77 29.94 25.37
N GLU A 475 -3.98 29.92 25.94
CA GLU A 475 -5.11 30.77 25.51
C GLU A 475 -5.05 32.20 26.12
N LYS A 476 -4.24 32.38 27.18
CA LYS A 476 -4.08 33.67 27.88
C LYS A 476 -3.22 34.69 27.14
N PHE A 477 -2.42 34.26 26.17
CA PHE A 477 -1.42 35.11 25.50
C PHE A 477 -1.47 34.94 23.98
N GLN A 478 -1.46 36.06 23.27
CA GLN A 478 -1.23 36.11 21.83
C GLN A 478 0.25 36.43 21.59
N TYR A 479 0.91 35.54 20.84
CA TYR A 479 2.32 35.69 20.51
C TYR A 479 2.47 36.11 19.04
N LYS A 480 3.16 37.22 18.78
CA LYS A 480 3.50 37.69 17.44
C LYS A 480 5.02 37.73 17.31
N TYR A 481 5.56 36.99 16.34
CA TYR A 481 7.00 36.97 16.08
C TYR A 481 7.29 37.69 14.78
N LYS A 482 8.37 38.48 14.77
CA LYS A 482 8.94 39.07 13.58
C LYS A 482 10.40 38.66 13.49
N ILE A 483 10.79 38.18 12.31
CA ILE A 483 12.19 37.98 11.98
C ILE A 483 12.76 39.33 11.57
N LYS A 484 13.83 39.76 12.23
CA LYS A 484 14.56 40.97 11.87
C LYS A 484 15.63 40.63 10.83
N CYS A 485 15.52 41.28 9.68
CA CYS A 485 16.52 41.21 8.61
C CYS A 485 17.46 42.42 8.72
N GLU A 486 18.66 42.34 8.14
CA GLU A 486 19.66 43.44 8.14
C GLU A 486 19.11 44.79 7.61
N ASN A 487 18.00 44.76 6.86
CA ASN A 487 17.37 45.92 6.24
C ASN A 487 16.14 46.46 7.02
N ASP A 488 15.89 46.01 8.26
CA ASP A 488 14.74 46.37 9.13
C ASP A 488 13.32 46.08 8.56
N GLN A 489 13.23 45.56 7.33
CA GLN A 489 12.02 45.00 6.75
C GLN A 489 11.84 43.56 7.22
N GLY A 490 11.53 43.39 8.50
CA GLY A 490 11.23 42.08 9.04
C GLY A 490 9.96 41.47 8.45
N TYR A 491 9.84 40.15 8.48
CA TYR A 491 8.62 39.43 8.08
C TYR A 491 8.00 38.72 9.27
N ALA A 492 6.66 38.68 9.29
CA ALA A 492 5.90 38.04 10.36
C ALA A 492 6.04 36.52 10.28
N VAL A 493 6.19 35.87 11.43
CA VAL A 493 6.27 34.42 11.56
C VAL A 493 5.23 33.94 12.57
N THR A 494 4.52 32.89 12.20
CA THR A 494 3.64 32.15 13.12
C THR A 494 4.44 31.00 13.72
N PRO A 495 4.60 30.93 15.05
CA PRO A 495 5.33 29.84 15.67
C PRO A 495 4.49 28.56 15.64
N ASP A 496 5.14 27.40 15.63
CA ASP A 496 4.51 26.11 15.91
C ASP A 496 4.47 25.81 17.42
N VAL A 497 5.39 26.39 18.19
CA VAL A 497 5.41 26.36 19.67
C VAL A 497 5.66 27.77 20.20
N ALA A 498 4.82 28.24 21.13
CA ALA A 498 5.04 29.53 21.79
C ALA A 498 6.36 29.49 22.59
N LEU A 499 7.28 30.40 22.26
CA LEU A 499 8.45 30.66 23.11
C LEU A 499 7.96 31.24 24.43
N LYS A 500 7.91 30.39 25.46
CA LYS A 500 7.57 30.81 26.82
C LYS A 500 8.70 31.70 27.35
N PRO A 501 8.39 32.83 28.00
CA PRO A 501 9.40 33.73 28.55
C PRO A 501 10.24 33.09 29.66
#